data_AF-A0A1I7TCG0-F1
#
_entry.id   AF-A0A1I7TCG0-F1
#
_cell.length_a   1.000
_cell.length_b   1.000
_cell.length_c   1.000
_cell.angle_alpha   90.00
_cell.angle_beta   90.00
_cell.angle_gamma   90.00
#
_symmetry.space_group_name_H-M   'P 1'
#
loop_
_entity.id
_entity.type
_entity.pdbx_description
1 polymer ?
#
loop_
_entity_poly.entity_id
_entity_poly.type
_entity_poly.pdbx_seq_one_letter_code
_entity_poly.pdbx_strand_id
1 'polypeptide(L)'
;MTVHSEQMTTLFDSSPPTMFPLLRLPFLCLHDVIDRLGIVDLYHFSLLSKRAKWISKRKKGNRLEVSLYIYDRTMTLYKDQKYICEMIFEKNRFEIGPRKRKMGSVDICLDFLFSLNTEIICAYQTNLSSKELNEFLRSWKEGKTNQKVKQVTIGTCSERDVKEVLKGLGGELMDPRTATFKFREKGFERYIEYWIRGGIQIRGNDGRFAVIVTSRFAYPTKNEDVKVKHIQKYLKDLEMWNSENSAWNENHFSICFF
;
A
#
# COMPACT_ATOMS: atom_id res chain seq x y z
N MET A 1 20.14 42.41 66.09
CA MET A 1 20.96 41.27 65.63
C MET A 1 20.32 39.97 66.09
N THR A 2 19.45 39.37 65.27
CA THR A 2 19.18 37.92 65.27
C THR A 2 18.45 37.60 63.97
N VAL A 3 19.11 36.87 63.07
CA VAL A 3 18.51 36.36 61.83
C VAL A 3 18.11 34.93 62.12
N HIS A 4 16.81 34.64 62.18
CA HIS A 4 16.32 33.27 62.16
C HIS A 4 16.22 32.81 60.70
N SER A 5 17.02 31.83 60.34
CA SER A 5 16.93 31.10 59.08
C SER A 5 15.94 29.93 59.25
N GLU A 6 14.80 29.98 58.59
CA GLU A 6 13.99 28.78 58.32
C GLU A 6 14.28 28.30 56.90
N GLN A 7 14.87 27.11 56.80
CA GLN A 7 15.03 26.39 55.55
C GLN A 7 13.70 25.67 55.23
N MET A 8 13.01 26.09 54.18
CA MET A 8 11.97 25.28 53.52
C MET A 8 12.58 24.50 52.37
N THR A 9 12.99 23.27 52.64
CA THR A 9 13.30 22.25 51.64
C THR A 9 12.02 21.80 50.95
N THR A 10 11.81 22.27 49.73
CA THR A 10 10.77 21.73 48.84
C THR A 10 11.31 20.45 48.18
N LEU A 11 10.75 19.30 48.61
CA LEU A 11 10.94 18.02 47.93
C LEU A 11 10.23 18.09 46.58
N PHE A 12 10.99 18.30 45.51
CA PHE A 12 10.51 18.01 44.15
C PHE A 12 10.41 16.48 43.99
N ASP A 13 9.19 15.97 44.13
CA ASP A 13 8.81 14.64 43.64
C ASP A 13 9.11 14.57 42.14
N SER A 14 10.15 13.84 41.80
CA SER A 14 10.66 13.64 40.44
C SER A 14 10.29 12.25 39.91
N SER A 15 9.12 11.74 40.27
CA SER A 15 8.57 10.58 39.60
C SER A 15 8.10 10.96 38.19
N PRO A 16 8.64 10.34 37.11
CA PRO A 16 8.16 10.63 35.76
C PRO A 16 6.69 10.23 35.66
N PRO A 17 5.84 11.02 34.97
CA PRO A 17 4.43 10.71 34.84
C PRO A 17 4.27 9.30 34.26
N THR A 18 3.56 8.44 34.98
CA THR A 18 3.29 7.07 34.57
C THR A 18 2.57 7.09 33.22
N MET A 19 3.21 6.55 32.19
CA MET A 19 2.67 6.54 30.83
C MET A 19 1.32 5.80 30.79
N PHE A 20 0.30 6.44 30.20
CA PHE A 20 -1.05 5.87 30.11
C PHE A 20 -1.01 4.52 29.38
N PRO A 21 -1.51 3.42 29.99
CA PRO A 21 -1.31 2.08 29.45
C PRO A 21 -2.34 1.77 28.36
N LEU A 22 -2.22 2.42 27.21
CA LEU A 22 -3.16 2.33 26.09
C LEU A 22 -3.48 0.87 25.71
N LEU A 23 -2.48 -0.02 25.68
CA LEU A 23 -2.64 -1.42 25.32
C LEU A 23 -3.38 -2.29 26.37
N ARG A 24 -3.58 -1.77 27.59
CA ARG A 24 -4.31 -2.43 28.67
C ARG A 24 -5.79 -2.03 28.73
N LEU A 25 -6.23 -1.12 27.86
CA LEU A 25 -7.63 -0.73 27.79
C LEU A 25 -8.53 -1.92 27.39
N PRO A 26 -9.78 -1.95 27.90
CA PRO A 26 -10.82 -2.83 27.39
C PRO A 26 -10.99 -2.68 25.88
N PHE A 27 -11.34 -3.78 25.21
CA PHE A 27 -11.35 -3.86 23.74
C PHE A 27 -12.14 -2.73 23.06
N LEU A 28 -13.32 -2.38 23.57
CA LEU A 28 -14.17 -1.32 23.01
C LEU A 28 -13.52 0.07 23.17
N CYS A 29 -12.97 0.37 24.34
CA CYS A 29 -12.31 1.65 24.60
C CYS A 29 -11.04 1.80 23.75
N LEU A 30 -10.29 0.70 23.58
CA LEU A 30 -9.12 0.68 22.71
C LEU A 30 -9.51 0.93 21.25
N HIS A 31 -10.59 0.30 20.77
CA HIS A 31 -11.11 0.55 19.43
C HIS A 31 -11.48 2.02 19.21
N ASP A 32 -12.19 2.63 20.15
CA ASP A 32 -12.59 4.04 20.09
C ASP A 32 -11.40 5.00 20.04
N VAL A 33 -10.35 4.74 20.82
CA VAL A 33 -9.12 5.57 20.79
C VAL A 33 -8.41 5.41 19.45
N ILE A 34 -8.28 4.19 18.94
CA ILE A 34 -7.59 3.88 17.68
C ILE A 34 -8.34 4.46 16.48
N ASP A 35 -9.68 4.46 16.51
CA ASP A 35 -10.50 5.06 15.46
C ASP A 35 -10.30 6.59 15.38
N ARG A 36 -9.93 7.25 16.49
CA ARG A 36 -9.63 8.69 16.54
C ARG A 36 -8.20 9.08 16.18
N LEU A 37 -7.23 8.16 16.22
CA LEU A 37 -5.82 8.48 15.91
C LEU A 37 -5.65 9.03 14.49
N GLY A 38 -4.76 10.00 14.28
CA GLY A 38 -4.32 10.38 12.94
C GLY A 38 -3.65 9.20 12.24
N ILE A 39 -3.54 9.24 10.91
CA ILE A 39 -2.86 8.18 10.14
C ILE A 39 -1.36 8.08 10.50
N VAL A 40 -0.73 9.22 10.79
CA VAL A 40 0.65 9.32 11.29
C VAL A 40 0.78 8.71 12.69
N ASP A 41 -0.14 9.04 13.60
CA ASP A 41 -0.16 8.49 14.96
C ASP A 41 -0.43 6.99 14.96
N LEU A 42 -1.31 6.53 14.06
CA LEU A 42 -1.63 5.13 13.87
C LEU A 42 -0.42 4.34 13.36
N TYR A 43 0.39 4.93 12.47
CA TYR A 43 1.65 4.35 12.03
C TYR A 43 2.65 4.24 13.18
N HIS A 44 2.91 5.33 13.92
CA HIS A 44 3.77 5.30 15.10
C HIS A 44 3.31 4.25 16.11
N PHE A 45 2.02 4.24 16.42
CA PHE A 45 1.42 3.25 17.31
C PHE A 45 1.65 1.82 16.81
N SER A 46 1.52 1.57 15.51
CA SER A 46 1.75 0.24 14.92
C SER A 46 3.18 -0.28 15.11
N LEU A 47 4.17 0.62 15.24
CA LEU A 47 5.57 0.26 15.44
C LEU A 47 5.89 -0.10 16.90
N LEU A 48 5.00 0.21 17.86
CA LEU A 48 5.28 0.01 19.28
C LEU A 48 5.37 -1.46 19.69
N SER A 49 4.63 -2.36 19.02
CA SER A 49 4.69 -3.81 19.29
C SER A 49 3.91 -4.62 18.24
N LYS A 50 4.10 -5.95 18.23
CA LYS A 50 3.26 -6.88 17.44
C LYS A 50 1.77 -6.72 17.74
N ARG A 51 1.41 -6.54 19.02
CA ARG A 51 0.02 -6.32 19.45
C ARG A 51 -0.52 -4.99 18.92
N ALA A 52 0.25 -3.91 19.03
CA ALA A 52 -0.13 -2.60 18.53
C ALA A 52 -0.31 -2.60 16.99
N LYS A 53 0.62 -3.23 16.25
CA LYS A 53 0.49 -3.46 14.79
C LYS A 53 -0.83 -4.16 14.44
N TRP A 54 -1.20 -5.18 15.19
CA TRP A 54 -2.43 -5.94 14.94
C TRP A 54 -3.70 -5.14 15.26
N ILE A 55 -3.66 -4.31 16.30
CA ILE A 55 -4.76 -3.39 16.67
C ILE A 55 -4.93 -2.29 15.61
N SER A 56 -3.84 -1.67 15.13
CA SER A 56 -3.89 -0.62 14.10
C SER A 56 -4.60 -1.09 12.83
N LYS A 57 -4.39 -2.34 12.43
CA LYS A 57 -5.01 -2.94 11.23
C LYS A 57 -6.54 -2.99 11.30
N ARG A 58 -7.12 -3.02 12.51
CA ARG A 58 -8.57 -3.15 12.73
C ARG A 58 -9.33 -1.83 12.63
N LYS A 59 -8.62 -0.70 12.50
CA LYS A 59 -9.25 0.63 12.39
C LYS A 59 -10.27 0.66 11.25
N LYS A 60 -11.51 1.03 11.56
CA LYS A 60 -12.55 1.26 10.55
C LYS A 60 -12.44 2.71 10.08
N GLY A 61 -11.64 2.96 9.05
CA GLY A 61 -11.50 4.32 8.53
C GLY A 61 -11.23 4.38 7.03
N ASN A 62 -12.17 5.06 6.35
CA ASN A 62 -12.09 6.02 5.23
C ASN A 62 -11.11 5.78 4.07
N ARG A 63 -11.51 6.23 2.87
CA ARG A 63 -10.75 6.11 1.61
C ARG A 63 -9.42 6.86 1.69
N LEU A 64 -8.41 6.18 2.20
CA LEU A 64 -7.03 6.63 2.23
C LEU A 64 -6.35 6.14 0.96
N GLU A 65 -5.64 7.07 0.33
CA GLU A 65 -4.73 6.83 -0.77
C GLU A 65 -3.31 7.07 -0.25
N VAL A 66 -2.44 6.11 -0.48
CA VAL A 66 -1.05 6.15 -0.04
C VAL A 66 -0.18 6.18 -1.28
N SER A 67 0.56 7.26 -1.47
CA SER A 67 1.55 7.41 -2.53
C SER A 67 2.94 7.39 -1.91
N LEU A 68 3.75 6.41 -2.32
CA LEU A 68 5.07 6.13 -1.81
C LEU A 68 6.10 6.37 -2.93
N TYR A 69 6.94 7.37 -2.77
CA TYR A 69 8.04 7.67 -3.69
C TYR A 69 9.35 7.22 -3.04
N ILE A 70 9.82 6.05 -3.44
CA ILE A 70 10.97 5.41 -2.77
C ILE A 70 12.28 6.15 -3.04
N TYR A 71 12.45 6.69 -4.26
CA TYR A 71 13.61 7.50 -4.63
C TYR A 71 13.78 8.74 -3.73
N ASP A 72 12.69 9.47 -3.48
CA ASP A 72 12.70 10.66 -2.64
C ASP A 72 12.58 10.32 -1.14
N ARG A 73 12.46 9.04 -0.79
CA ARG A 73 12.23 8.56 0.58
C ARG A 73 10.92 9.11 1.17
N THR A 74 9.95 9.47 0.35
CA THR A 74 8.74 10.14 0.80
C THR A 74 7.53 9.21 0.72
N MET A 75 6.73 9.23 1.77
CA MET A 75 5.35 8.76 1.70
C MET A 75 4.44 9.96 1.83
N THR A 76 3.62 10.16 0.81
CA THR A 76 2.56 11.16 0.80
C THR A 76 1.23 10.47 1.01
N LEU A 77 0.51 10.95 2.03
CA LEU A 77 -0.82 10.47 2.34
C LEU A 77 -1.86 11.43 1.82
N TYR A 78 -2.85 10.88 1.14
CA TYR A 78 -4.02 11.59 0.66
C TYR A 78 -5.28 11.01 1.27
N LYS A 79 -6.23 11.88 1.59
CA LYS A 79 -7.60 11.50 1.96
C LYS A 79 -8.54 12.24 1.06
N ASP A 80 -9.34 11.50 0.30
CA ASP A 80 -10.26 12.10 -0.67
C ASP A 80 -9.54 13.10 -1.60
N GLN A 81 -8.36 12.72 -2.11
CA GLN A 81 -7.46 13.53 -2.96
C GLN A 81 -6.93 14.83 -2.32
N LYS A 82 -7.23 15.09 -1.06
CA LYS A 82 -6.61 16.16 -0.29
C LYS A 82 -5.35 15.64 0.35
N TYR A 83 -4.24 16.35 0.11
CA TYR A 83 -2.98 16.11 0.79
C TYR A 83 -3.19 16.17 2.31
N ILE A 84 -2.75 15.13 3.01
CA ILE A 84 -2.76 15.07 4.48
C ILE A 84 -1.40 15.48 5.01
N CYS A 85 -0.35 14.75 4.60
CA CYS A 85 1.01 14.93 5.06
C CYS A 85 1.99 14.19 4.16
N GLU A 86 3.25 14.61 4.23
CA GLU A 86 4.42 13.93 3.67
C GLU A 86 5.30 13.46 4.84
N MET A 87 5.73 12.20 4.78
CA MET A 87 6.66 11.59 5.72
C MET A 87 7.94 11.26 4.98
N ILE A 88 9.07 11.79 5.44
CA ILE A 88 10.39 11.56 4.86
C ILE A 88 11.10 10.47 5.66
N PHE A 89 11.40 9.34 5.06
CA PHE A 89 12.00 8.19 5.70
C PHE A 89 13.54 8.27 5.74
N GLU A 90 14.10 8.09 6.92
CA GLU A 90 15.49 7.74 7.15
C GLU A 90 15.52 6.39 7.90
N LYS A 91 15.78 5.27 7.19
CA LYS A 91 15.92 3.90 7.74
C LYS A 91 15.08 3.63 9.00
N ASN A 92 13.82 3.21 8.83
CA ASN A 92 12.85 2.93 9.92
C ASN A 92 12.48 4.12 10.83
N ARG A 93 12.92 5.35 10.54
CA ARG A 93 12.48 6.60 11.19
C ARG A 93 11.97 7.56 10.12
N PHE A 94 11.12 8.52 10.48
CA PHE A 94 10.69 9.56 9.53
C PHE A 94 10.60 10.94 10.17
N GLU A 95 10.78 11.97 9.35
CA GLU A 95 10.54 13.37 9.69
C GLU A 95 9.30 13.87 8.96
N ILE A 96 8.54 14.76 9.61
CA ILE A 96 7.39 15.45 9.03
C ILE A 96 7.83 16.89 8.78
N GLY A 97 7.89 17.35 7.53
CA GLY A 97 8.24 18.74 7.22
C GLY A 97 8.91 18.94 5.85
N PRO A 98 9.22 20.19 5.49
CA PRO A 98 9.80 20.51 4.19
C PRO A 98 11.24 19.99 4.02
N ARG A 99 11.50 19.57 2.78
CA ARG A 99 12.68 18.87 2.25
C ARG A 99 14.04 19.32 2.81
N LYS A 100 14.77 18.41 3.46
CA LYS A 100 16.25 18.43 3.54
C LYS A 100 16.79 17.23 2.76
N ARG A 101 17.37 17.47 1.57
CA ARG A 101 17.92 16.41 0.71
C ARG A 101 19.12 15.76 1.38
N LYS A 102 18.98 14.50 1.83
CA LYS A 102 20.11 13.59 2.01
C LYS A 102 19.90 12.38 1.11
N MET A 103 20.90 12.10 0.27
CA MET A 103 20.91 10.95 -0.62
C MET A 103 21.38 9.75 0.18
N GLY A 104 20.52 8.76 0.36
CA GLY A 104 20.85 7.53 1.06
C GLY A 104 19.83 6.44 0.75
N SER A 105 20.30 5.21 0.62
CA SER A 105 19.46 4.01 0.44
C SER A 105 18.39 3.95 1.52
N VAL A 106 17.13 3.82 1.10
CA VAL A 106 16.01 3.51 2.01
C VAL A 106 15.49 2.15 1.64
N ASP A 107 15.70 1.23 2.57
CA ASP A 107 14.83 0.08 2.71
C ASP A 107 13.46 0.62 3.19
N ILE A 108 12.62 1.07 2.27
CA ILE A 108 11.19 1.14 2.59
C ILE A 108 10.75 -0.32 2.66
N CYS A 109 10.57 -0.78 3.88
CA CYS A 109 10.34 -2.18 4.15
C CYS A 109 9.01 -2.63 3.54
N LEU A 110 8.99 -3.77 2.86
CA LEU A 110 7.80 -4.56 2.56
C LEU A 110 6.83 -4.65 3.75
N ASP A 111 7.37 -4.69 4.97
CA ASP A 111 6.58 -4.67 6.21
C ASP A 111 5.66 -3.47 6.33
N PHE A 112 6.05 -2.35 5.73
CA PHE A 112 5.25 -1.14 5.65
C PHE A 112 4.08 -1.35 4.69
N LEU A 113 4.32 -1.81 3.45
CA LEU A 113 3.25 -2.16 2.49
C LEU A 113 2.29 -3.21 3.06
N PHE A 114 2.78 -4.16 3.87
CA PHE A 114 1.97 -5.14 4.60
C PHE A 114 1.18 -4.59 5.78
N SER A 115 1.60 -3.45 6.32
CA SER A 115 0.92 -2.79 7.43
C SER A 115 -0.24 -1.91 6.97
N LEU A 116 -0.22 -1.46 5.71
CA LEU A 116 -1.28 -0.65 5.13
C LEU A 116 -2.61 -1.41 5.10
N ASN A 117 -3.69 -0.67 5.32
CA ASN A 117 -5.06 -1.15 5.16
C ASN A 117 -5.88 -0.08 4.41
N THR A 118 -5.43 0.25 3.20
CA THR A 118 -5.92 1.36 2.39
C THR A 118 -6.59 0.86 1.12
N GLU A 119 -7.35 1.73 0.44
CA GLU A 119 -8.03 1.37 -0.82
C GLU A 119 -7.09 1.45 -2.02
N ILE A 120 -6.13 2.38 -1.97
CA ILE A 120 -5.19 2.64 -3.07
C ILE A 120 -3.77 2.67 -2.50
N ILE A 121 -2.87 1.96 -3.17
CA ILE A 121 -1.43 1.98 -2.91
C ILE A 121 -0.73 2.33 -4.22
N CYS A 122 0.01 3.43 -4.22
CA CYS A 122 0.89 3.82 -5.31
C CYS A 122 2.32 3.80 -4.79
N ALA A 123 3.22 3.04 -5.41
CA ALA A 123 4.62 2.99 -5.06
C ALA A 123 5.46 3.19 -6.32
N TYR A 124 6.20 4.28 -6.41
CA TYR A 124 6.97 4.64 -7.60
C TYR A 124 8.47 4.58 -7.34
N GLN A 125 9.22 4.19 -8.38
CA GLN A 125 10.68 4.09 -8.36
C GLN A 125 11.18 3.20 -7.21
N THR A 126 10.53 2.04 -7.07
CA THR A 126 10.83 1.07 -6.03
C THR A 126 11.99 0.15 -6.43
N ASN A 127 12.75 -0.33 -5.46
CA ASN A 127 13.74 -1.39 -5.69
C ASN A 127 13.18 -2.80 -5.42
N LEU A 128 11.86 -2.94 -5.24
CA LEU A 128 11.20 -4.21 -4.95
C LEU A 128 11.58 -5.25 -6.00
N SER A 129 12.11 -6.38 -5.55
CA SER A 129 12.43 -7.55 -6.36
C SER A 129 11.18 -8.33 -6.76
N SER A 130 11.29 -9.20 -7.76
CA SER A 130 10.19 -10.07 -8.18
C SER A 130 9.67 -10.92 -7.00
N LYS A 131 10.58 -11.40 -6.15
CA LYS A 131 10.27 -12.16 -4.93
C LYS A 131 9.46 -11.33 -3.94
N GLU A 132 9.84 -10.08 -3.71
CA GLU A 132 9.15 -9.18 -2.80
C GLU A 132 7.72 -8.83 -3.29
N LEU A 133 7.57 -8.61 -4.60
CA LEU A 133 6.25 -8.46 -5.23
C LEU A 133 5.41 -9.74 -5.10
N ASN A 134 6.02 -10.92 -5.29
CA ASN A 134 5.36 -12.20 -5.12
C ASN A 134 4.87 -12.39 -3.68
N GLU A 135 5.71 -12.08 -2.69
CA GLU A 135 5.36 -12.13 -1.26
C GLU A 135 4.18 -11.23 -0.96
N PHE A 136 4.11 -10.05 -1.60
CA PHE A 136 2.97 -9.16 -1.46
C PHE A 136 1.67 -9.73 -2.02
N LEU A 137 1.69 -10.21 -3.25
CA LEU A 137 0.49 -10.80 -3.85
C LEU A 137 0.07 -12.08 -3.13
N ARG A 138 1.02 -12.88 -2.65
CA ARG A 138 0.77 -14.08 -1.82
C ARG A 138 0.09 -13.71 -0.52
N SER A 139 0.61 -12.72 0.19
CA SER A 139 0.05 -12.22 1.46
C SER A 139 -1.38 -11.72 1.30
N TRP A 140 -1.67 -11.00 0.20
CA TRP A 140 -3.03 -10.61 -0.14
C TRP A 140 -3.91 -11.82 -0.45
N LYS A 141 -3.45 -12.73 -1.33
CA LYS A 141 -4.18 -13.94 -1.76
C LYS A 141 -4.60 -14.79 -0.56
N GLU A 142 -3.73 -14.90 0.43
CA GLU A 142 -3.95 -15.66 1.67
C GLU A 142 -4.80 -14.92 2.73
N GLY A 143 -5.28 -13.70 2.44
CA GLY A 143 -6.12 -12.94 3.36
C GLY A 143 -5.35 -12.22 4.48
N LYS A 144 -4.01 -12.23 4.47
CA LYS A 144 -3.18 -11.78 5.60
C LYS A 144 -3.05 -10.26 5.71
N THR A 145 -3.11 -9.55 4.58
CA THR A 145 -2.91 -8.09 4.52
C THR A 145 -3.85 -7.43 3.51
N ASN A 146 -3.93 -6.09 3.54
CA ASN A 146 -4.51 -5.26 2.48
C ASN A 146 -5.94 -5.66 2.05
N GLN A 147 -6.79 -6.08 2.99
CA GLN A 147 -8.12 -6.61 2.65
C GLN A 147 -9.08 -5.54 2.10
N LYS A 148 -8.80 -4.25 2.29
CA LYS A 148 -9.58 -3.14 1.72
C LYS A 148 -9.05 -2.63 0.38
N VAL A 149 -7.92 -3.17 -0.09
CA VAL A 149 -7.26 -2.66 -1.30
C VAL A 149 -8.14 -2.89 -2.52
N LYS A 150 -8.20 -1.88 -3.38
CA LYS A 150 -8.90 -1.85 -4.66
C LYS A 150 -7.93 -1.65 -5.82
N GLN A 151 -6.85 -0.91 -5.58
CA GLN A 151 -5.86 -0.59 -6.59
C GLN A 151 -4.46 -0.56 -6.00
N VAL A 152 -3.53 -1.20 -6.68
CA VAL A 152 -2.10 -1.14 -6.38
C VAL A 152 -1.36 -0.79 -7.67
N THR A 153 -0.56 0.26 -7.63
CA THR A 153 0.33 0.67 -8.72
C THR A 153 1.75 0.63 -8.21
N ILE A 154 2.60 -0.23 -8.77
CA ILE A 154 4.01 -0.34 -8.39
C ILE A 154 4.88 -0.11 -9.62
N GLY A 155 5.68 0.95 -9.60
CA GLY A 155 6.78 1.18 -10.53
C GLY A 155 8.10 0.76 -9.91
N THR A 156 8.88 -0.08 -10.58
CA THR A 156 10.22 -0.50 -10.16
C THR A 156 11.31 0.25 -10.94
N CYS A 157 12.48 0.43 -10.34
CA CYS A 157 13.64 1.05 -10.98
C CYS A 157 14.26 0.19 -12.10
N SER A 158 14.04 -1.12 -12.04
CA SER A 158 14.45 -2.09 -13.06
C SER A 158 13.29 -3.02 -13.39
N GLU A 159 13.34 -3.61 -14.58
CA GLU A 159 12.31 -4.55 -15.02
C GLU A 159 12.33 -5.82 -14.16
N ARG A 160 11.14 -6.40 -13.98
CA ARG A 160 10.88 -7.63 -13.23
C ARG A 160 10.16 -8.62 -14.14
N ASP A 161 10.57 -9.88 -14.08
CA ASP A 161 9.88 -10.93 -14.81
C ASP A 161 8.51 -11.19 -14.16
N VAL A 162 7.45 -10.92 -14.92
CA VAL A 162 6.05 -11.10 -14.54
C VAL A 162 5.81 -12.55 -14.12
N LYS A 163 6.46 -13.54 -14.77
CA LYS A 163 6.31 -14.96 -14.42
C LYS A 163 6.90 -15.27 -13.05
N GLU A 164 8.04 -14.67 -12.72
CA GLU A 164 8.66 -14.78 -11.41
C GLU A 164 7.78 -14.13 -10.33
N VAL A 165 7.27 -12.92 -10.59
CA VAL A 165 6.33 -12.21 -9.70
C VAL A 165 5.08 -13.06 -9.43
N LEU A 166 4.59 -13.82 -10.40
CA LEU A 166 3.38 -14.63 -10.30
C LEU A 166 3.60 -16.09 -9.90
N LYS A 167 4.85 -16.49 -9.66
CA LYS A 167 5.21 -17.87 -9.38
C LYS A 167 4.43 -18.44 -8.19
N GLY A 168 3.70 -19.52 -8.45
CA GLY A 168 2.90 -20.22 -7.44
C GLY A 168 1.68 -19.44 -6.94
N LEU A 169 1.21 -18.42 -7.67
CA LEU A 169 -0.02 -17.68 -7.34
C LEU A 169 -1.24 -18.13 -8.16
N GLY A 170 -1.03 -18.93 -9.21
CA GLY A 170 -2.07 -19.38 -10.13
C GLY A 170 -2.60 -18.23 -11.00
N GLY A 171 -1.69 -17.45 -11.58
CA GLY A 171 -2.05 -16.39 -12.51
C GLY A 171 -2.54 -16.96 -13.84
N GLU A 172 -3.64 -16.44 -14.37
CA GLU A 172 -4.22 -16.83 -15.66
C GLU A 172 -4.22 -15.61 -16.60
N LEU A 173 -3.53 -15.70 -17.74
CA LEU A 173 -3.55 -14.65 -18.75
C LEU A 173 -4.86 -14.70 -19.55
N MET A 174 -5.66 -13.65 -19.46
CA MET A 174 -7.01 -13.57 -20.02
C MET A 174 -7.03 -12.82 -21.35
N ASP A 175 -7.79 -13.35 -22.30
CA ASP A 175 -8.00 -12.73 -23.61
C ASP A 175 -8.86 -11.46 -23.51
N PRO A 176 -8.41 -10.30 -24.02
CA PRO A 176 -9.17 -9.07 -23.95
C PRO A 176 -10.49 -9.09 -24.73
N ARG A 177 -10.65 -10.04 -25.67
CA ARG A 177 -11.88 -10.22 -26.46
C ARG A 177 -13.00 -10.87 -25.66
N THR A 178 -12.68 -11.66 -24.64
CA THR A 178 -13.65 -12.47 -23.89
C THR A 178 -13.74 -12.08 -22.42
N ALA A 179 -12.63 -11.68 -21.79
CA ALA A 179 -12.59 -11.30 -20.39
C ALA A 179 -12.73 -9.78 -20.22
N THR A 180 -13.67 -9.37 -19.37
CA THR A 180 -14.05 -7.98 -19.20
C THR A 180 -14.49 -7.70 -17.77
N PHE A 181 -13.86 -6.72 -17.14
CA PHE A 181 -14.07 -6.39 -15.73
C PHE A 181 -14.43 -4.92 -15.58
N LYS A 182 -15.55 -4.63 -14.91
CA LYS A 182 -15.96 -3.25 -14.61
C LYS A 182 -15.19 -2.75 -13.40
N PHE A 183 -14.32 -1.78 -13.58
CA PHE A 183 -13.58 -1.15 -12.49
C PHE A 183 -14.10 0.26 -12.24
N ARG A 184 -14.06 0.68 -10.97
CA ARG A 184 -14.51 2.00 -10.54
C ARG A 184 -13.42 2.65 -9.71
N GLU A 185 -12.82 3.69 -10.29
CA GLU A 185 -11.81 4.52 -9.66
C GLU A 185 -12.43 5.86 -9.26
N LYS A 186 -11.90 6.52 -8.22
CA LYS A 186 -12.32 7.86 -7.83
C LYS A 186 -11.42 8.87 -8.55
N GLY A 187 -11.93 9.50 -9.61
CA GLY A 187 -11.27 10.62 -10.29
C GLY A 187 -11.41 11.95 -9.53
N PHE A 188 -10.79 13.02 -10.04
CA PHE A 188 -10.66 14.33 -9.37
C PHE A 188 -11.98 14.93 -8.84
N GLU A 189 -13.06 14.77 -9.60
CA GLU A 189 -14.38 15.35 -9.24
C GLU A 189 -15.47 14.28 -9.08
N ARG A 190 -15.31 13.15 -9.77
CA ARG A 190 -16.32 12.08 -9.84
C ARG A 190 -15.66 10.72 -9.95
N TYR A 191 -16.45 9.69 -9.65
CA TYR A 191 -16.05 8.33 -10.00
C TYR A 191 -15.94 8.18 -11.50
N ILE A 192 -14.86 7.55 -11.92
CA ILE A 192 -14.64 7.13 -13.29
C ILE A 192 -14.87 5.63 -13.29
N GLU A 193 -15.82 5.20 -14.10
CA GLU A 193 -16.02 3.79 -14.38
C GLU A 193 -15.38 3.48 -15.73
N TYR A 194 -14.61 2.41 -15.78
CA TYR A 194 -14.00 1.92 -17.01
C TYR A 194 -13.95 0.41 -17.00
N TRP A 195 -13.76 -0.16 -18.18
CA TRP A 195 -13.72 -1.59 -18.41
C TRP A 195 -12.29 -2.03 -18.67
N ILE A 196 -11.80 -2.95 -17.86
CA ILE A 196 -10.54 -3.64 -18.05
C ILE A 196 -10.82 -4.85 -18.94
N ARG A 197 -10.09 -4.98 -20.03
CA ARG A 197 -10.21 -6.10 -20.97
C ARG A 197 -8.97 -6.98 -20.82
N GLY A 198 -9.15 -8.27 -20.56
CA GLY A 198 -8.04 -9.23 -20.42
C GLY A 198 -7.21 -8.98 -19.14
N GLY A 199 -5.89 -9.09 -19.26
CA GLY A 199 -4.95 -8.98 -18.14
C GLY A 199 -4.66 -10.32 -17.48
N ILE A 200 -3.89 -10.33 -16.39
CA ILE A 200 -3.57 -11.56 -15.66
C ILE A 200 -4.42 -11.65 -14.40
N GLN A 201 -5.29 -12.64 -14.32
CA GLN A 201 -6.18 -12.85 -13.19
C GLN A 201 -5.49 -13.69 -12.10
N ILE A 202 -5.63 -13.30 -10.84
CA ILE A 202 -5.19 -14.05 -9.66
C ILE A 202 -6.40 -14.22 -8.74
N ARG A 203 -6.74 -15.44 -8.37
CA ARG A 203 -7.84 -15.73 -7.43
C ARG A 203 -7.35 -15.66 -5.98
N GLY A 204 -8.02 -14.87 -5.14
CA GLY A 204 -7.83 -14.85 -3.69
C GLY A 204 -8.53 -16.02 -3.01
N ASN A 205 -8.06 -16.40 -1.81
CA ASN A 205 -8.67 -17.47 -1.02
C ASN A 205 -10.01 -17.05 -0.40
N ASP A 206 -10.27 -15.74 -0.35
CA ASP A 206 -11.51 -15.13 0.13
C ASP A 206 -12.61 -15.03 -0.96
N GLY A 207 -12.38 -15.63 -2.13
CA GLY A 207 -13.31 -15.61 -3.26
C GLY A 207 -13.22 -14.36 -4.14
N ARG A 208 -12.44 -13.35 -3.74
CA ARG A 208 -12.12 -12.19 -4.58
C ARG A 208 -11.09 -12.54 -5.65
N PHE A 209 -10.88 -11.62 -6.59
CA PHE A 209 -9.78 -11.75 -7.54
C PHE A 209 -9.09 -10.42 -7.80
N ALA A 210 -7.84 -10.51 -8.21
CA ALA A 210 -7.06 -9.39 -8.69
C ALA A 210 -6.81 -9.56 -10.19
N VAL A 211 -6.71 -8.45 -10.90
CA VAL A 211 -6.31 -8.40 -12.31
C VAL A 211 -5.08 -7.50 -12.42
N ILE A 212 -3.95 -8.07 -12.84
CA ILE A 212 -2.79 -7.30 -13.28
C ILE A 212 -3.10 -6.81 -14.70
N VAL A 213 -3.18 -5.50 -14.84
CA VAL A 213 -3.48 -4.83 -16.10
C VAL A 213 -2.22 -4.85 -16.96
N THR A 214 -2.28 -5.57 -18.07
CA THR A 214 -1.14 -5.73 -18.99
C THR A 214 -1.10 -4.62 -20.04
N SER A 215 -2.14 -3.79 -20.13
CA SER A 215 -2.32 -2.85 -21.22
C SER A 215 -2.85 -1.49 -20.76
N ARG A 216 -2.34 -0.41 -21.35
CA ARG A 216 -2.74 0.97 -21.03
C ARG A 216 -4.07 1.40 -21.67
N PHE A 217 -4.79 0.50 -22.33
CA PHE A 217 -6.09 0.84 -22.92
C PHE A 217 -7.17 0.88 -21.83
N ALA A 218 -7.71 2.07 -21.60
CA ALA A 218 -8.95 2.25 -20.86
C ALA A 218 -10.15 2.25 -21.83
N TYR A 219 -11.21 1.53 -21.46
CA TYR A 219 -12.46 1.46 -22.23
C TYR A 219 -13.58 2.11 -21.40
N PRO A 220 -14.05 3.33 -21.73
CA PRO A 220 -15.08 4.01 -20.95
C PRO A 220 -16.44 3.28 -20.97
N THR A 221 -16.71 2.47 -22.00
CA THR A 221 -17.99 1.76 -22.16
C THR A 221 -17.81 0.26 -22.37
N LYS A 222 -18.82 -0.53 -21.97
CA LYS A 222 -18.80 -2.00 -22.08
C LYS A 222 -18.85 -2.49 -23.53
N ASN A 223 -19.46 -1.71 -24.42
CA ASN A 223 -19.75 -2.13 -25.79
C ASN A 223 -18.69 -1.62 -26.78
N GLU A 224 -17.67 -0.90 -26.31
CA GLU A 224 -16.56 -0.50 -27.16
C GLU A 224 -15.77 -1.74 -27.59
N ASP A 225 -15.59 -1.87 -28.91
CA ASP A 225 -14.77 -2.92 -29.50
C ASP A 225 -13.35 -2.87 -28.97
N VAL A 226 -12.78 -4.06 -28.75
CA VAL A 226 -11.39 -4.17 -28.30
C VAL A 226 -10.49 -3.69 -29.43
N LYS A 227 -9.66 -2.69 -29.13
CA LYS A 227 -8.78 -2.07 -30.12
C LYS A 227 -7.85 -3.13 -30.72
N VAL A 228 -7.65 -3.12 -32.04
CA VAL A 228 -6.76 -4.07 -32.74
C VAL A 228 -5.35 -4.07 -32.11
N LYS A 229 -4.83 -2.90 -31.74
CA LYS A 229 -3.54 -2.77 -31.03
C LYS A 229 -3.52 -3.50 -29.69
N HIS A 230 -4.66 -3.58 -28.99
CA HIS A 230 -4.78 -4.35 -27.76
C HIS A 230 -4.69 -5.85 -28.02
N ILE A 231 -5.40 -6.35 -29.04
CA ILE A 231 -5.36 -7.76 -29.43
C ILE A 231 -3.95 -8.16 -29.84
N GLN A 232 -3.29 -7.34 -30.67
CA GLN A 232 -1.91 -7.58 -31.10
C GLN A 232 -0.94 -7.62 -29.93
N LYS A 233 -1.09 -6.72 -28.94
CA LYS A 233 -0.28 -6.76 -27.72
C LYS A 233 -0.56 -8.04 -26.92
N TYR A 234 -1.82 -8.41 -26.72
CA TYR A 234 -2.18 -9.65 -26.03
C TYR A 234 -1.56 -10.89 -26.68
N LEU A 235 -1.56 -10.99 -28.02
CA LEU A 235 -0.96 -12.14 -28.70
C LEU A 235 0.55 -12.24 -28.46
N LYS A 236 1.27 -11.11 -28.44
CA LYS A 236 2.69 -11.07 -28.06
C LYS A 236 2.90 -11.46 -26.60
N ASP A 237 2.06 -10.92 -25.71
CA ASP A 237 2.11 -11.25 -24.27
C ASP A 237 1.80 -12.75 -24.05
N LEU A 238 0.92 -13.35 -24.85
CA LEU A 238 0.56 -14.76 -24.81
C LEU A 238 1.71 -15.68 -25.27
N GLU A 239 2.40 -15.31 -26.35
CA GLU A 239 3.61 -16.01 -26.80
C GLU A 239 4.69 -15.99 -25.72
N MET A 240 4.94 -14.81 -25.11
CA MET A 240 5.87 -14.70 -24.00
C MET A 240 5.40 -15.52 -22.81
N TRP A 241 4.12 -15.47 -22.44
CA TRP A 241 3.54 -16.20 -21.31
C TRP A 241 3.72 -17.73 -21.43
N ASN A 242 3.49 -18.28 -22.62
CA ASN A 242 3.57 -19.71 -22.88
C ASN A 242 5.00 -20.22 -23.14
N SER A 243 5.95 -19.34 -23.44
CA SER A 243 7.35 -19.72 -23.67
C SER A 243 8.04 -20.13 -22.36
N GLU A 244 8.80 -21.21 -22.34
CA GLU A 244 9.61 -21.58 -21.17
C GLU A 244 10.88 -20.73 -21.04
N ASN A 245 11.40 -20.24 -22.16
CA ASN A 245 12.71 -19.58 -22.24
C ASN A 245 12.64 -18.05 -22.32
N SER A 246 11.45 -17.48 -22.57
CA SER A 246 11.27 -16.04 -22.71
C SER A 246 10.82 -15.42 -21.39
N ALA A 247 11.60 -14.46 -20.88
CA ALA A 247 11.16 -13.62 -19.78
C ALA A 247 10.11 -12.61 -20.26
N TRP A 248 9.13 -12.29 -19.42
CA TRP A 248 8.22 -11.17 -19.65
C TRP A 248 8.55 -10.08 -18.64
N ASN A 249 9.37 -9.13 -19.07
CA ASN A 249 9.90 -8.08 -18.21
C ASN A 249 9.00 -6.84 -18.22
N GLU A 250 8.57 -6.40 -17.04
CA GLU A 250 7.81 -5.18 -16.83
C GLU A 250 8.40 -4.38 -15.68
N ASN A 251 8.40 -3.05 -15.77
CA ASN A 251 8.80 -2.17 -14.67
C ASN A 251 7.60 -1.47 -14.02
N HIS A 252 6.38 -1.79 -14.45
CA HIS A 252 5.16 -1.16 -13.97
C HIS A 252 4.04 -2.19 -13.80
N PHE A 253 3.56 -2.35 -12.57
CA PHE A 253 2.50 -3.27 -12.20
C PHE A 253 1.29 -2.47 -11.74
N SER A 254 0.22 -2.49 -12.54
CA SER A 254 -1.08 -1.94 -12.15
C SER A 254 -2.03 -3.09 -11.86
N ILE A 255 -2.57 -3.14 -10.63
CA ILE A 255 -3.31 -4.28 -10.11
C ILE A 255 -4.63 -3.78 -9.55
N CYS A 256 -5.73 -4.28 -10.10
CA CYS A 256 -7.10 -3.97 -9.70
C CYS A 256 -7.71 -5.14 -8.95
N PHE A 257 -8.35 -4.88 -7.81
CA PHE A 257 -8.94 -5.89 -6.93
C PHE A 257 -10.46 -5.78 -6.93
N PHE A 258 -11.14 -6.92 -7.04
CA PHE A 258 -12.59 -7.05 -7.23
C PHE A 258 -13.23 -7.91 -6.14
#